data_AF-A0A9D1N051-F1
#
_entry.id   AF-A0A9D1N051-F1
#
_cell.length_a   1.000
_cell.length_b   1.000
_cell.length_c   1.000
_cell.angle_alpha   90.00
_cell.angle_beta   90.00
_cell.angle_gamma   90.00
#
_symmetry.space_group_name_H-M   'P 1'
#
loop_
_entity.id
_entity.type
_entity.pdbx_description
1 polymer ?
#
loop_
_entity_poly.entity_id
_entity_poly.type
_entity_poly.pdbx_seq_one_letter_code
_entity_poly.pdbx_strand_id
1 'polypeptide(L)'
;MNKYVRWYDKDPDLSHLMAFLENLEEDLRDEIAQDLIQIILGELETNKDGEIFQLGENKITEYKRWYDKNLSLHSAVEIIKNLDDEQRKEIISLLMESIVQILAEYNYEKNNE
;
A
#
# COMPACT_ATOMS: atom_id res chain seq x y z
N MET A 1 -3.41 -25.14 14.49
CA MET A 1 -2.36 -24.64 13.57
C MET A 1 -2.27 -23.14 13.82
N ASN A 2 -1.25 -22.66 14.53
CA ASN A 2 -1.08 -21.23 14.76
C ASN A 2 -0.78 -20.59 13.40
N LYS A 3 -1.82 -20.04 12.74
CA LYS A 3 -1.61 -19.13 11.61
C LYS A 3 -0.81 -17.97 12.20
N TYR A 4 0.43 -17.80 11.77
CA TYR A 4 1.18 -16.60 12.08
C TYR A 4 0.36 -15.42 11.53
N VAL A 5 -0.19 -14.62 12.43
CA VAL A 5 -0.99 -13.44 12.10
C VAL A 5 -0.02 -12.38 11.59
N ARG A 6 -0.17 -11.97 10.32
CA ARG A 6 0.62 -10.87 9.75
C ARG A 6 0.23 -9.59 10.50
N TRP A 7 1.13 -8.59 10.55
CA TRP A 7 0.87 -7.41 11.37
C TRP A 7 -0.41 -6.66 10.94
N TYR A 8 -0.70 -6.66 9.64
CA TYR A 8 -1.88 -6.07 9.05
C TYR A 8 -3.16 -6.90 9.20
N ASP A 9 -3.06 -8.18 9.58
CA ASP A 9 -4.25 -9.04 9.76
C ASP A 9 -5.08 -8.65 11.00
N LYS A 10 -4.57 -7.71 11.81
CA LYS A 10 -5.27 -7.19 13.00
C LYS A 10 -6.32 -6.13 12.66
N ASP A 11 -6.16 -5.48 11.50
CA ASP A 11 -7.06 -4.47 10.98
C ASP A 11 -7.83 -5.11 9.80
N PRO A 12 -9.16 -5.29 9.90
CA PRO A 12 -9.94 -5.93 8.83
C PRO A 12 -9.82 -5.20 7.49
N ASP A 13 -9.78 -3.87 7.48
CA ASP A 13 -9.76 -3.07 6.26
C ASP A 13 -8.38 -3.18 5.59
N LEU A 14 -7.31 -3.08 6.38
CA LEU A 14 -5.96 -3.29 5.88
C LEU A 14 -5.72 -4.74 5.44
N SER A 15 -6.28 -5.73 6.15
CA SER A 15 -6.17 -7.14 5.78
C SER A 15 -6.84 -7.42 4.44
N HIS A 16 -8.04 -6.88 4.22
CA HIS A 16 -8.74 -6.98 2.93
C HIS A 16 -7.98 -6.28 1.82
N LEU A 17 -7.46 -5.07 2.08
CA LEU A 17 -6.63 -4.32 1.12
C LEU A 17 -5.39 -5.13 0.71
N MET A 18 -4.65 -5.66 1.68
CA MET A 18 -3.45 -6.45 1.40
C MET A 18 -3.77 -7.75 0.67
N ALA A 19 -4.86 -8.43 1.02
CA ALA A 19 -5.32 -9.62 0.29
C ALA A 19 -5.73 -9.30 -1.15
N PHE A 20 -6.37 -8.14 -1.37
CA PHE A 20 -6.72 -7.66 -2.70
C PHE A 20 -5.47 -7.42 -3.55
N LEU A 21 -4.53 -6.61 -3.05
CA LEU A 21 -3.27 -6.29 -3.74
C LEU A 21 -2.43 -7.54 -4.05
N GLU A 22 -2.43 -8.54 -3.16
CA GLU A 22 -1.70 -9.81 -3.37
C GLU A 22 -2.19 -10.56 -4.63
N ASN A 23 -3.47 -10.41 -4.99
CA ASN A 23 -4.15 -11.11 -6.08
C ASN A 23 -4.26 -10.31 -7.40
N LEU A 24 -3.81 -9.04 -7.44
CA LEU A 24 -3.84 -8.23 -8.65
C LEU A 24 -2.78 -8.67 -9.69
N GLU A 25 -3.02 -8.33 -10.95
CA GLU A 25 -1.97 -8.41 -11.99
C GLU A 25 -0.78 -7.51 -11.62
N GLU A 26 0.43 -7.87 -12.06
CA GLU A 26 1.67 -7.18 -11.67
C GLU A 26 1.65 -5.71 -12.08
N ASP A 27 1.27 -5.41 -13.33
CA ASP A 27 1.22 -4.04 -13.86
C ASP A 27 0.27 -3.14 -13.04
N LEU A 28 -0.94 -3.63 -12.75
CA LEU A 28 -1.94 -2.91 -11.97
C LEU A 28 -1.49 -2.72 -10.50
N ARG A 29 -0.83 -3.73 -9.94
CA ARG A 29 -0.27 -3.67 -8.59
C ARG A 29 0.86 -2.64 -8.50
N ASP A 30 1.68 -2.54 -9.54
CA ASP A 30 2.78 -1.57 -9.63
C ASP A 30 2.25 -0.14 -9.74
N GLU A 31 1.23 0.08 -10.58
CA GLU A 31 0.53 1.36 -10.70
C GLU A 31 -0.06 1.80 -9.36
N ILE A 32 -0.82 0.90 -8.71
CA ILE A 32 -1.37 1.17 -7.39
C ILE A 32 -0.23 1.47 -6.41
N ALA A 33 0.84 0.69 -6.37
CA ALA A 33 1.96 0.91 -5.45
C ALA A 33 2.61 2.30 -5.60
N GLN A 34 2.69 2.84 -6.82
CA GLN A 34 3.18 4.20 -7.05
C GLN A 34 2.21 5.25 -6.51
N ASP A 35 0.91 5.06 -6.72
CA ASP A 35 -0.11 5.97 -6.21
C ASP A 35 -0.22 5.91 -4.68
N LEU A 36 -0.06 4.71 -4.08
CA LEU A 36 0.04 4.54 -2.63
C LEU A 36 1.12 5.46 -2.04
N ILE A 37 2.30 5.49 -2.66
CA ILE A 37 3.41 6.34 -2.21
C ILE A 37 3.03 7.82 -2.33
N GLN A 38 2.40 8.22 -3.43
CA GLN A 38 2.01 9.62 -3.64
C GLN A 38 0.97 10.08 -2.62
N ILE A 39 -0.06 9.28 -2.34
CA ILE A 39 -1.07 9.57 -1.32
C ILE A 39 -0.42 9.68 0.05
N ILE A 40 0.40 8.69 0.41
CA ILE A 40 1.12 8.67 1.70
C ILE A 40 2.01 9.89 1.84
N LEU A 41 2.77 10.25 0.80
CA LEU A 41 3.61 11.45 0.84
C LEU A 41 2.75 12.72 0.89
N GLY A 42 1.70 12.86 0.09
CA GLY A 42 0.84 14.05 0.09
C GLY A 42 0.16 14.32 1.44
N GLU A 43 -0.37 13.28 2.08
CA GLU A 43 -0.98 13.40 3.41
C GLU A 43 0.04 13.58 4.52
N LEU A 44 1.29 13.17 4.31
CA LEU A 44 2.34 13.33 5.31
C LEU A 44 3.24 14.56 5.07
N GLU A 45 3.26 15.14 3.87
CA GLU A 45 3.94 16.40 3.52
C GLU A 45 3.26 17.61 4.17
N THR A 46 2.01 17.47 4.61
CA THR A 46 1.45 18.43 5.59
C THR A 46 2.16 18.35 6.95
N ASN A 47 3.03 17.36 7.22
CA ASN A 47 3.65 17.19 8.53
C ASN A 47 5.14 16.76 8.65
N LYS A 48 5.86 16.13 7.71
CA LYS A 48 7.31 15.78 7.87
C LYS A 48 7.96 15.07 6.64
N ASP A 49 8.54 15.83 5.71
CA ASP A 49 9.13 15.28 4.47
C ASP A 49 10.41 14.44 4.68
N GLY A 50 11.12 14.62 5.80
CA GLY A 50 12.46 14.03 6.00
C GLY A 50 12.50 12.66 6.68
N GLU A 51 11.51 12.33 7.54
CA GLU A 51 11.52 11.09 8.33
C GLU A 51 10.99 9.90 7.51
N ILE A 52 10.06 10.13 6.59
CA ILE A 52 9.35 9.07 5.84
C ILE A 52 10.22 8.46 4.75
N PHE A 53 11.03 9.26 4.07
CA PHE A 53 11.98 8.75 3.07
C PHE A 53 12.99 7.78 3.70
N GLN A 54 13.41 8.06 4.95
CA GLN A 54 14.30 7.17 5.71
C GLN A 54 13.59 5.89 6.20
N LEU A 55 12.27 5.92 6.41
CA LEU A 55 11.49 4.73 6.77
C LEU A 55 11.39 3.74 5.62
N GLY A 56 11.28 4.21 4.37
CA GLY A 56 11.32 3.36 3.17
C GLY A 56 12.72 2.81 2.84
N GLU A 57 13.79 3.53 3.20
CA GLU A 57 15.18 3.09 3.00
C GLU A 57 15.68 2.10 4.06
N ASN A 58 14.91 1.79 5.12
CA ASN A 58 15.30 0.80 6.12
C ASN A 58 15.36 -0.61 5.51
N LYS A 59 16.53 -0.90 4.92
CA LYS A 59 17.08 -2.17 4.44
C LYS A 59 16.03 -3.24 4.23
N ILE A 60 15.76 -3.57 2.97
CA ILE A 60 15.06 -4.78 2.52
C ILE A 60 15.51 -5.96 3.40
N THR A 61 14.72 -6.29 4.42
CA THR A 61 15.07 -7.34 5.37
C THR A 61 14.50 -8.65 4.83
N GLU A 62 15.34 -9.37 4.09
CA GLU A 62 15.20 -10.80 3.80
C GLU A 62 14.03 -11.24 2.88
N TYR A 63 13.33 -10.33 2.18
CA TYR A 63 12.26 -10.68 1.21
C TYR A 63 11.25 -11.73 1.74
N LYS A 64 10.81 -11.58 2.98
CA LYS A 64 10.00 -12.60 3.67
C LYS A 64 8.52 -12.54 3.32
N ARG A 65 8.04 -11.39 2.87
CA ARG A 65 6.63 -11.13 2.59
C ARG A 65 6.43 -10.98 1.09
N TRP A 66 5.21 -11.29 0.62
CA TRP A 66 4.90 -11.30 -0.82
C TRP A 66 5.15 -9.93 -1.47
N TYR A 67 4.94 -8.84 -0.73
CA TYR A 67 5.10 -7.48 -1.20
C TYR A 67 6.54 -6.95 -1.09
N ASP A 68 7.45 -7.67 -0.41
CA ASP A 68 8.84 -7.22 -0.27
C ASP A 68 9.60 -7.24 -1.60
N LYS A 69 9.08 -7.97 -2.61
CA LYS A 69 9.68 -8.07 -3.95
C LYS A 69 9.49 -6.81 -4.80
N ASN A 70 8.44 -6.04 -4.54
CA ASN A 70 8.19 -4.76 -5.18
C ASN A 70 8.64 -3.66 -4.22
N LEU A 71 9.68 -2.89 -4.60
CA LEU A 71 10.26 -1.86 -3.74
C LEU A 71 9.27 -0.75 -3.38
N SER A 72 8.44 -0.34 -4.33
CA SER A 72 7.43 0.69 -4.11
C SER A 72 6.38 0.22 -3.10
N LEU A 73 5.86 -1.00 -3.30
CA LEU A 73 4.86 -1.58 -2.42
C LEU A 73 5.42 -1.89 -1.04
N HIS A 74 6.66 -2.37 -0.95
CA HIS A 74 7.37 -2.53 0.31
C HIS A 74 7.47 -1.20 1.07
N SER A 75 7.91 -0.15 0.39
CA SER A 75 8.05 1.18 0.99
C SER A 75 6.72 1.71 1.49
N ALA A 76 5.67 1.68 0.67
CA ALA A 76 4.32 2.10 1.06
C ALA A 76 3.82 1.34 2.29
N VAL A 77 3.94 0.01 2.28
CA VAL A 77 3.45 -0.84 3.38
C VAL A 77 4.24 -0.64 4.67
N GLU A 78 5.56 -0.42 4.59
CA GLU A 78 6.36 -0.10 5.78
C GLU A 78 6.09 1.31 6.31
N ILE A 79 5.71 2.28 5.47
CA ILE A 79 5.23 3.58 5.96
C ILE A 79 3.91 3.39 6.72
N ILE A 80 2.90 2.74 6.13
CA ILE A 80 1.58 2.48 6.76
C ILE A 80 1.71 1.78 8.12
N LYS A 81 2.67 0.86 8.24
CA LYS A 81 2.96 0.14 9.48
C LYS A 81 3.44 1.05 10.62
N ASN A 82 4.13 2.14 10.29
CA ASN A 82 4.69 3.09 11.25
C ASN A 82 3.77 4.28 11.54
N LEU A 83 2.67 4.45 10.80
CA LEU A 83 1.63 5.44 11.08
C LEU A 83 0.89 5.14 12.39
N ASP A 84 0.36 6.18 13.03
CA ASP A 84 -0.60 6.01 14.11
C ASP A 84 -1.98 5.53 13.60
N ASP A 85 -2.89 5.20 14.51
CA ASP A 85 -4.17 4.60 14.14
C ASP A 85 -5.13 5.57 13.41
N GLU A 86 -4.98 6.89 13.61
CA GLU A 86 -5.81 7.90 12.93
C GLU A 86 -5.30 8.11 11.50
N GLN A 87 -4.00 8.38 11.37
CA GLN A 87 -3.32 8.49 10.08
C GLN A 87 -3.49 7.23 9.23
N ARG A 88 -3.34 6.05 9.85
CA ARG A 88 -3.50 4.78 9.13
C ARG A 88 -4.90 4.62 8.55
N LYS A 89 -5.95 5.00 9.29
CA LYS A 89 -7.34 4.91 8.82
C LYS A 89 -7.61 5.87 7.67
N GLU A 90 -7.14 7.10 7.79
CA GLU A 90 -7.27 8.12 6.75
C GLU A 90 -6.58 7.66 5.45
N ILE A 91 -5.32 7.22 5.56
CA ILE A 91 -4.59 6.64 4.43
C ILE A 91 -5.36 5.46 3.84
N ILE A 92 -5.76 4.45 4.64
CA ILE A 92 -6.51 3.28 4.12
C ILE A 92 -7.75 3.71 3.33
N SER A 93 -8.50 4.70 3.79
CA SER A 93 -9.67 5.22 3.08
C SER A 93 -9.29 5.80 1.71
N LEU A 94 -8.28 6.67 1.67
CA LEU A 94 -7.79 7.28 0.42
C LEU A 94 -7.25 6.23 -0.55
N LEU A 95 -6.54 5.22 -0.04
CA LEU A 95 -6.03 4.12 -0.87
C LEU A 95 -7.16 3.30 -1.49
N MET A 96 -8.23 3.03 -0.74
CA MET A 96 -9.39 2.33 -1.28
C MET A 96 -10.08 3.13 -2.39
N GLU A 97 -10.22 4.45 -2.21
CA GLU A 97 -10.80 5.34 -3.22
C GLU A 97 -9.97 5.36 -4.52
N SER A 98 -8.65 5.53 -4.39
CA SER A 98 -7.73 5.50 -5.53
C SER A 98 -7.78 4.16 -6.28
N ILE A 99 -7.74 3.04 -5.56
CA ILE A 99 -7.82 1.71 -6.18
C ILE A 99 -9.11 1.54 -6.97
N VAL A 100 -10.25 2.00 -6.44
CA VAL A 100 -11.52 1.96 -7.17
C VAL A 100 -11.44 2.80 -8.44
N GLN A 101 -10.80 3.96 -8.40
CA GLN A 101 -10.61 4.81 -9.58
C GLN A 101 -9.73 4.14 -10.64
N ILE A 102 -8.55 3.64 -10.27
CA ILE A 102 -7.62 2.95 -11.17
C ILE A 102 -8.31 1.75 -11.83
N LEU A 103 -9.07 0.95 -11.07
CA LEU A 103 -9.81 -0.18 -11.62
C LEU A 103 -10.93 0.24 -12.57
N ALA A 104 -11.61 1.35 -12.30
CA ALA A 104 -12.65 1.87 -13.18
C ALA A 104 -12.05 2.32 -14.52
N GLU A 105 -10.90 2.99 -14.48
CA GLU A 105 -10.14 3.43 -15.64
C GLU A 105 -9.61 2.23 -16.44
N TYR A 106 -8.94 1.28 -15.79
CA TYR A 106 -8.43 0.05 -16.42
C TYR A 106 -9.55 -0.76 -17.10
N ASN A 107 -10.71 -0.92 -16.45
CA ASN A 107 -11.84 -1.63 -17.04
C ASN A 107 -12.45 -0.85 -18.20
N TYR A 108 -12.46 0.49 -18.16
CA TYR A 108 -12.94 1.29 -19.26
C TYR A 108 -12.05 1.13 -20.49
N GLU A 109 -10.73 1.21 -20.33
CA GLU A 109 -9.77 1.04 -21.43
C GLU A 109 -9.90 -0.35 -22.06
N LYS A 110 -9.89 -1.41 -21.24
CA LYS A 110 -10.00 -2.80 -21.71
C LYS A 110 -11.27 -3.12 -22.48
N ASN A 111 -12.38 -2.44 -22.19
CA ASN A 111 -13.65 -2.64 -22.88
C ASN A 111 -13.80 -1.80 -24.17
N ASN A 112 -12.88 -0.87 -24.41
CA ASN A 112 -12.89 0.02 -25.57
C ASN A 112 -11.72 -0.23 -26.56
N GLU A 113 -10.88 -1.24 -26.31
CA GLU A 113 -9.91 -1.84 -27.24
C GLU A 113 -10.52 -2.98 -28.07
#